data_AF-A0A2V9V1K3-F1
#
_entry.id   AF-A0A2V9V1K3-F1
#
_cell.length_a   1.000
_cell.length_b   1.000
_cell.length_c   1.000
_cell.angle_alpha   90.00
_cell.angle_beta   90.00
_cell.angle_gamma   90.00
#
_symmetry.space_group_name_H-M   'P 1'
#
loop_
_entity.id
_entity.type
_entity.pdbx_description
1 polymer ?
#
loop_
_entity_poly.entity_id
_entity_poly.type
_entity_poly.pdbx_seq_one_letter_code
_entity_poly.pdbx_strand_id
1 'polypeptide(L)'
;LGLPNEKDVKDGIIAYKIAAHAADIARQRPGVQDRDDALSYARYKFDWEKQFELSLDPETARSMHDETLPEEGYKSAAFCSMCGPKFCSMNYSSKVDEYNKQVHGLEKKDYSELVQKLVSIK
;
A
#
# COMPACT_ATOMS: atom_id res chain seq x y z
N LEU A 1 -21.85 -0.23 25.39
CA LEU A 1 -22.25 0.54 24.18
C LEU A 1 -22.83 1.87 24.65
N GLY A 2 -22.46 2.99 24.02
CA GLY A 2 -22.83 4.36 24.39
C GLY A 2 -22.70 5.32 23.20
N LEU A 3 -22.81 6.63 23.43
CA LEU A 3 -22.59 7.63 22.37
C LEU A 3 -21.12 7.58 21.89
N PRO A 4 -20.87 7.56 20.57
CA PRO A 4 -19.51 7.48 20.04
C PRO A 4 -18.72 8.76 20.31
N ASN A 5 -17.44 8.63 20.61
CA ASN A 5 -16.48 9.74 20.56
C ASN A 5 -15.96 9.95 19.12
N GLU A 6 -15.11 10.96 18.92
CA GLU A 6 -14.53 11.29 17.61
C GLU A 6 -13.79 10.12 16.95
N LYS A 7 -12.99 9.37 17.72
CA LYS A 7 -12.26 8.20 17.23
C LYS A 7 -13.23 7.10 16.79
N ASP A 8 -14.27 6.83 17.58
CA ASP A 8 -15.27 5.81 17.24
C ASP A 8 -15.97 6.15 15.91
N VAL A 9 -16.24 7.44 15.66
CA VAL A 9 -16.82 7.91 14.40
C VAL A 9 -15.84 7.72 13.23
N LYS A 10 -14.56 8.11 13.38
CA LYS A 10 -13.52 7.91 12.36
C LYS A 10 -13.39 6.43 12.00
N ASP A 11 -13.20 5.57 13.01
CA ASP A 11 -13.03 4.13 12.82
C ASP A 11 -14.26 3.51 12.14
N GLY A 12 -15.47 3.90 12.56
CA GLY A 12 -16.71 3.43 11.94
C GLY A 12 -16.82 3.79 10.46
N ILE A 13 -16.47 5.04 10.09
CA ILE A 13 -16.49 5.48 8.69
C ILE A 13 -15.45 4.72 7.86
N ILE A 14 -14.23 4.54 8.38
CA ILE A 14 -13.19 3.79 7.67
C ILE A 14 -13.60 2.32 7.49
N ALA A 15 -14.16 1.68 8.51
CA ALA A 15 -14.66 0.31 8.43
C ALA A 15 -15.74 0.17 7.34
N TYR A 16 -16.69 1.09 7.28
CA TYR A 16 -17.72 1.08 6.23
C TYR A 16 -17.16 1.35 4.83
N LYS A 17 -16.16 2.23 4.69
CA LYS A 17 -15.47 2.45 3.40
C LYS A 17 -14.76 1.19 2.91
N ILE A 18 -14.11 0.44 3.82
CA ILE A 18 -13.50 -0.86 3.48
C ILE A 18 -14.57 -1.84 3.02
N ALA A 19 -15.67 -1.98 3.76
CA ALA A 19 -16.75 -2.90 3.42
C ALA A 19 -17.40 -2.58 2.07
N ALA A 20 -17.66 -1.30 1.80
CA ALA A 20 -18.21 -0.84 0.52
C ALA A 20 -17.26 -1.13 -0.64
N HIS A 21 -15.96 -0.82 -0.48
CA HIS A 21 -14.95 -1.10 -1.49
C HIS A 21 -14.79 -2.59 -1.78
N ALA A 22 -14.77 -3.42 -0.73
CA ALA A 22 -14.72 -4.88 -0.88
C ALA A 22 -15.96 -5.43 -1.62
N ALA A 23 -17.15 -4.90 -1.33
CA ALA A 23 -18.37 -5.25 -2.06
C ALA A 23 -18.30 -4.82 -3.54
N ASP A 24 -17.72 -3.66 -3.84
CA ASP A 24 -17.55 -3.17 -5.20
C ASP A 24 -16.54 -4.00 -6.01
N ILE A 25 -15.44 -4.46 -5.38
CA ILE A 25 -14.51 -5.44 -5.95
C ILE A 25 -15.24 -6.75 -6.26
N ALA A 26 -15.98 -7.30 -5.30
CA ALA A 26 -16.70 -8.56 -5.49
C ALA A 26 -17.73 -8.49 -6.62
N ARG A 27 -18.32 -7.30 -6.84
CA ARG A 27 -19.25 -7.02 -7.94
C ARG A 27 -18.56 -6.68 -9.26
N GLN A 28 -17.23 -6.68 -9.30
CA GLN A 28 -16.41 -6.39 -10.48
C GLN A 28 -16.77 -5.03 -11.11
N ARG A 29 -16.98 -4.00 -10.29
CA ARG A 29 -17.24 -2.65 -10.81
C ARG A 29 -16.03 -2.14 -11.60
N PRO A 30 -16.22 -1.54 -12.80
CA PRO A 30 -15.10 -1.02 -13.58
C PRO A 30 -14.24 -0.02 -12.80
N GLY A 31 -12.91 -0.17 -12.83
CA GLY A 31 -11.95 0.72 -12.18
C GLY A 31 -11.84 0.60 -10.66
N VAL A 32 -12.63 -0.27 -10.00
CA VAL A 32 -12.56 -0.42 -8.53
C VAL A 32 -11.21 -0.96 -8.06
N GLN A 33 -10.60 -1.86 -8.82
CA GLN A 33 -9.32 -2.48 -8.48
C GLN A 33 -8.11 -1.56 -8.71
N ASP A 34 -8.27 -0.45 -9.44
CA ASP A 34 -7.17 0.45 -9.81
C ASP A 34 -6.40 0.94 -8.58
N ARG A 35 -7.14 1.24 -7.50
CA ARG A 35 -6.55 1.70 -6.25
C ARG A 35 -5.78 0.59 -5.53
N ASP A 36 -6.31 -0.63 -5.50
CA ASP A 36 -5.66 -1.79 -4.88
C ASP A 36 -4.38 -2.16 -5.63
N ASP A 37 -4.43 -2.14 -6.96
CA ASP A 37 -3.29 -2.38 -7.84
C ASP A 37 -2.21 -1.31 -7.62
N ALA A 38 -2.58 -0.03 -7.61
CA ALA A 38 -1.66 1.07 -7.34
C ALA A 38 -1.03 0.99 -5.94
N LEU A 39 -1.84 0.75 -4.90
CA LEU A 39 -1.35 0.64 -3.52
C LEU A 39 -0.42 -0.57 -3.36
N SER A 40 -0.79 -1.71 -3.95
CA SER A 40 0.01 -2.94 -3.91
C SER A 40 1.32 -2.78 -4.70
N TYR A 41 1.29 -2.06 -5.82
CA TYR A 41 2.49 -1.74 -6.57
C TYR A 41 3.44 -0.82 -5.80
N ALA A 42 2.92 0.27 -5.21
CA ALA A 42 3.70 1.16 -4.35
C ALA A 42 4.34 0.39 -3.18
N ARG A 43 3.57 -0.49 -2.53
CA ARG A 43 4.06 -1.39 -1.47
C ARG A 43 5.20 -2.29 -1.95
N TYR A 44 5.03 -2.94 -3.10
CA TYR A 44 6.03 -3.85 -3.66
C TYR A 44 7.31 -3.10 -4.08
N LYS A 45 7.19 -1.85 -4.51
CA LYS A 45 8.32 -0.97 -4.84
C LYS A 45 8.94 -0.25 -3.64
N PHE A 46 8.40 -0.47 -2.44
CA PHE A 46 8.81 0.22 -1.21
C PHE A 46 8.72 1.75 -1.30
N ASP A 47 7.75 2.23 -2.09
CA ASP A 47 7.40 3.65 -2.14
C ASP A 47 6.40 3.95 -1.01
N TRP A 48 6.95 4.09 0.20
CA TRP A 48 6.19 4.23 1.44
C TRP A 48 5.26 5.44 1.42
N GLU A 49 5.73 6.57 0.90
CA GLU A 49 4.95 7.81 0.79
C GLU A 49 3.71 7.60 -0.07
N LYS A 50 3.88 7.05 -1.28
CA LYS A 50 2.72 6.77 -2.15
C LYS A 50 1.82 5.69 -1.57
N GLN A 51 2.37 4.69 -0.86
CA GLN A 51 1.55 3.70 -0.18
C GLN A 51 0.65 4.34 0.90
N PHE A 52 1.18 5.29 1.68
CA PHE A 52 0.40 6.01 2.68
C PHE A 52 -0.67 6.89 2.03
N GLU A 53 -0.29 7.67 1.01
CA GLU A 53 -1.20 8.55 0.27
C GLU A 53 -2.37 7.79 -0.37
N LEU A 54 -2.11 6.61 -0.93
CA LEU A 54 -3.15 5.76 -1.54
C LEU A 54 -4.07 5.08 -0.52
N SER A 55 -3.67 5.00 0.75
CA SER A 55 -4.46 4.35 1.80
C SER A 55 -5.75 5.12 2.14
N LEU A 56 -6.67 4.46 2.89
CA LEU A 56 -7.94 5.06 3.31
C LEU A 56 -7.75 6.09 4.43
N ASP A 57 -6.68 5.90 5.20
CA ASP A 57 -6.32 6.71 6.37
C ASP A 57 -4.79 6.89 6.40
N PRO A 58 -4.25 7.84 5.58
CA PRO A 58 -2.81 8.03 5.43
C PRO A 58 -2.08 8.32 6.74
N GLU A 59 -2.72 9.08 7.64
CA GLU A 59 -2.16 9.44 8.94
C GLU A 59 -1.93 8.20 9.80
N THR A 60 -2.93 7.33 9.91
CA THR A 60 -2.80 6.09 10.68
C THR A 60 -1.83 5.11 10.03
N ALA A 61 -1.82 5.00 8.70
CA ALA A 61 -0.86 4.13 8.01
C ALA A 61 0.59 4.57 8.25
N ARG A 62 0.86 5.88 8.21
CA ARG A 62 2.17 6.46 8.52
C ARG A 62 2.53 6.27 9.99
N SER A 63 1.61 6.58 10.91
CA SER A 63 1.89 6.47 12.35
C SER A 63 2.27 5.04 12.74
N MET A 64 1.56 4.03 12.21
CA MET A 64 1.85 2.62 12.51
C MET A 64 3.22 2.17 11.97
N HIS A 65 3.68 2.69 10.83
CA HIS A 65 5.04 2.44 10.35
C HIS A 65 6.07 3.10 11.27
N ASP A 66 5.81 4.36 11.64
CA ASP A 66 6.74 5.23 12.34
C ASP A 66 6.86 4.90 13.83
N GLU A 67 5.92 4.15 14.40
CA GLU A 67 6.00 3.57 15.75
C GLU A 67 7.32 2.80 15.98
N THR A 68 7.87 2.20 14.93
CA THR A 68 9.11 1.39 15.01
C THR A 68 10.23 1.89 14.11
N LEU A 69 9.91 2.64 13.05
CA LEU A 69 10.85 3.16 12.07
C LEU A 69 10.58 4.65 11.78
N PRO A 70 10.75 5.55 12.79
CA PRO A 70 10.32 6.95 12.69
C PRO A 70 11.19 7.80 11.77
N GLU A 71 12.45 7.43 11.56
CA GLU A 71 13.38 8.23 10.76
C GLU A 71 12.96 8.27 9.28
N GLU A 72 13.05 9.45 8.66
CA GLU A 72 12.73 9.67 7.23
C GLU A 72 13.49 8.72 6.30
N GLY A 73 14.71 8.32 6.67
CA GLY A 73 15.50 7.34 5.90
C GLY A 73 14.77 6.01 5.70
N TYR A 74 13.93 5.58 6.64
CA TYR A 74 13.18 4.33 6.52
C TYR A 74 12.03 4.40 5.50
N LYS A 75 11.61 5.59 5.07
CA LYS A 75 10.63 5.75 3.97
C LYS A 75 11.19 5.41 2.60
N SER A 76 12.50 5.15 2.53
CA SER A 76 13.18 4.60 1.36
C SER A 76 13.67 3.16 1.55
N ALA A 77 13.38 2.56 2.71
CA ALA A 77 13.88 1.23 3.04
C ALA A 77 13.10 0.13 2.33
N ALA A 78 13.83 -0.82 1.75
CA ALA A 78 13.28 -2.03 1.13
C ALA A 78 12.86 -3.11 2.16
N PHE A 79 12.33 -2.69 3.31
CA PHE A 79 11.81 -3.53 4.39
C PHE A 79 10.99 -2.71 5.39
N CYS A 80 10.24 -3.38 6.25
CA CYS A 80 9.65 -2.80 7.46
C CYS A 80 10.12 -3.57 8.72
N SER A 81 9.68 -3.13 9.89
CA SER A 81 10.04 -3.73 11.18
C SER A 81 9.55 -5.18 11.35
N MET A 82 8.53 -5.61 10.59
CA MET A 82 7.95 -6.95 10.73
C MET A 82 8.92 -8.08 10.33
N CYS A 83 9.69 -7.90 9.25
CA CYS A 83 10.64 -8.91 8.76
C CYS A 83 12.09 -8.42 8.80
N GLY A 84 12.30 -7.10 8.89
CA GLY A 84 13.62 -6.49 8.85
C GLY A 84 14.33 -6.62 7.50
N PRO A 85 15.57 -6.10 7.41
CA PRO A 85 16.30 -5.97 6.14
C PRO A 85 16.69 -7.31 5.51
N LYS A 86 16.82 -8.37 6.31
CA LYS A 86 17.36 -9.66 5.87
C LYS A 86 16.30 -10.68 5.46
N PHE A 87 15.03 -10.50 5.85
CA PHE A 87 13.97 -11.51 5.68
C PHE A 87 12.71 -10.97 5.00
N CYS A 88 12.72 -9.74 4.47
CA CYS A 88 11.58 -9.19 3.75
C CYS A 88 11.31 -9.99 2.46
N SER A 89 10.14 -10.63 2.38
CA SER A 89 9.73 -11.46 1.24
C SER A 89 9.68 -10.67 -0.06
N MET A 90 9.08 -9.47 -0.07
CA MET A 90 8.95 -8.64 -1.27
C MET A 90 10.32 -8.20 -1.81
N ASN A 91 11.29 -7.94 -0.94
CA ASN A 91 12.65 -7.58 -1.35
C ASN A 91 13.34 -8.76 -2.06
N TYR A 92 13.23 -9.97 -1.49
CA TYR A 92 13.73 -11.17 -2.18
C TYR A 92 12.99 -11.44 -3.49
N SER A 93 11.67 -11.29 -3.51
CA SER A 93 10.89 -11.41 -4.74
C SER A 93 11.39 -10.43 -5.80
N SER A 94 11.66 -9.16 -5.46
CA SER A 94 12.23 -8.17 -6.39
C SER A 94 13.56 -8.59 -6.99
N LYS A 95 14.45 -9.21 -6.20
CA LYS A 95 15.73 -9.74 -6.70
C LYS A 95 15.55 -10.93 -7.64
N VAL A 96 14.60 -11.82 -7.32
CA VAL A 96 14.25 -12.95 -8.19
C VAL A 96 13.61 -12.46 -9.49
N ASP A 97 12.77 -11.42 -9.42
CA ASP A 97 12.15 -10.81 -10.60
C ASP A 97 13.20 -10.13 -11.50
N GLU A 98 14.19 -9.46 -10.91
CA GLU A 98 15.34 -8.91 -11.65
C GLU A 98 16.15 -10.01 -12.35
N TYR A 99 16.43 -11.12 -11.65
CA TYR A 99 17.07 -12.29 -12.25
C TYR A 99 16.23 -12.87 -13.41
N ASN A 100 14.93 -13.05 -13.21
CA ASN A 100 14.02 -13.56 -14.24
C ASN A 100 13.95 -12.63 -15.46
N LYS A 101 14.01 -11.31 -15.25
CA LYS A 101 14.09 -10.33 -16.34
C LYS A 101 15.38 -10.52 -17.15
N GLN A 102 16.52 -10.68 -16.47
CA GLN A 102 17.83 -10.82 -17.14
C GLN A 102 17.97 -12.15 -17.88
N VAL A 103 17.51 -13.25 -17.30
CA VAL A 103 17.73 -14.62 -17.82
C VAL A 103 16.60 -15.08 -18.74
N HIS A 104 15.36 -14.75 -18.40
CA HIS A 104 14.16 -15.25 -19.07
C HIS A 104 13.38 -14.17 -19.83
N GLY A 105 13.78 -12.89 -19.73
CA GLY A 105 13.05 -11.78 -20.36
C GLY A 105 11.65 -11.56 -19.80
N LEU A 106 11.36 -12.09 -18.60
CA LEU A 106 10.05 -11.94 -17.96
C LEU A 106 9.94 -10.59 -17.29
N GLU A 107 8.94 -9.80 -17.69
CA GLU A 107 8.64 -8.50 -17.09
C GLU A 107 7.31 -8.51 -16.34
N LYS A 108 7.31 -7.98 -15.11
CA LYS A 108 6.08 -7.73 -14.36
C LYS A 108 5.38 -6.48 -14.91
N LYS A 109 4.05 -6.49 -14.82
CA LYS A 109 3.22 -5.35 -15.17
C LYS A 109 3.64 -4.13 -14.36
N ASP A 110 3.87 -3.02 -15.06
CA ASP A 110 4.20 -1.73 -14.46
C ASP A 110 2.92 -0.93 -14.22
N TYR A 111 2.73 -0.48 -12.97
CA TYR A 111 1.60 0.34 -12.55
C TYR A 111 2.02 1.78 -12.18
N SER A 112 3.23 2.21 -12.54
CA SER A 112 3.76 3.53 -12.19
C SER A 112 2.86 4.68 -12.64
N GLU A 113 2.32 4.61 -13.86
CA GLU A 113 1.40 5.62 -14.40
C GLU A 113 0.08 5.65 -13.63
N LEU A 114 -0.45 4.47 -13.25
CA LEU A 114 -1.67 4.36 -12.46
C LEU A 114 -1.48 4.96 -11.07
N VAL A 115 -0.35 4.67 -10.43
CA VAL A 115 0.04 5.25 -9.15
C VAL A 115 0.10 6.78 -9.24
N GLN A 116 0.81 7.32 -10.24
CA GLN A 116 0.93 8.77 -10.42
C GLN A 116 -0.45 9.42 -10.63
N LYS A 117 -1.27 8.84 -11.52
CA LYS A 117 -2.62 9.32 -11.79
C LYS A 117 -3.46 9.39 -10.51
N LEU A 118 -3.44 8.36 -9.68
CA LEU A 118 -4.28 8.29 -8.47
C LEU A 118 -3.77 9.18 -7.34
N VAL A 119 -2.44 9.36 -7.21
CA VAL A 119 -1.86 10.29 -6.24
C VAL A 119 -2.19 11.74 -6.62
N SER A 120 -2.08 12.11 -7.90
CA SER A 120 -2.36 13.49 -8.35
C SER A 120 -3.84 13.92 -8.32
N ILE A 121 -4.77 12.98 -8.08
CA ILE A 121 -6.21 13.28 -7.98
C ILE A 121 -6.61 13.68 -6.54
N LYS A 122 -5.78 13.37 -5.54
CA LYS A 122 -5.98 13.81 -4.15
C LYS A 122 -5.37 15.20 -3.94
#